data_AF-A0A4C1WJK6-F1
#
_entry.id   AF-A0A4C1WJK6-F1
#
_cell.length_a   1.000
_cell.length_b   1.000
_cell.length_c   1.000
_cell.angle_alpha   90.00
_cell.angle_beta   90.00
_cell.angle_gamma   90.00
#
_symmetry.space_group_name_H-M   'P 1'
#
loop_
_entity.id
_entity.type
_entity.pdbx_description
1 polymer ?
#
loop_
_entity_poly.entity_id
_entity_poly.type
_entity_poly.pdbx_seq_one_letter_code
_entity_poly.pdbx_strand_id
1 'polypeptide(L)'
;MERSMLNIRLQDQWTTAKIRKRTKVRDVLKNIRKLKWNWNGHIMRTNKEKWTKDVVKRYSRNGKRKRGGQMKRWEDDLPKGWRRSTRDREKWKKLGEAYVDRQPD
;
A
#
# COMPACT_ATOMS: atom_id res chain seq x y z
N MET A 1 -9.22 -15.98 -10.97
CA MET A 1 -8.70 -15.49 -12.26
C MET A 1 -7.47 -16.28 -12.73
N GLU A 2 -6.31 -16.20 -12.05
CA GLU A 2 -5.05 -16.83 -12.54
C GLU A 2 -5.15 -18.34 -12.81
N ARG A 3 -5.91 -19.10 -12.00
CA ARG A 3 -6.19 -20.53 -12.24
C ARG A 3 -6.97 -20.78 -13.52
N SER A 4 -7.97 -19.95 -13.80
CA SER A 4 -8.81 -20.05 -15.00
C SER A 4 -8.04 -19.69 -16.26
N MET A 5 -7.08 -18.75 -16.19
CA MET A 5 -6.20 -18.43 -17.34
C MET A 5 -5.35 -19.60 -17.81
N LEU A 6 -5.07 -20.57 -16.94
CA LEU A 6 -4.28 -21.77 -17.23
C LEU A 6 -5.11 -23.06 -17.24
N ASN A 7 -6.45 -22.96 -17.14
CA ASN A 7 -7.37 -24.10 -17.00
C ASN A 7 -6.98 -25.10 -15.89
N ILE A 8 -6.42 -24.61 -14.78
CA ILE A 8 -5.98 -25.44 -13.65
C ILE A 8 -7.15 -25.77 -12.73
N ARG A 9 -7.32 -27.05 -12.42
CA ARG A 9 -8.34 -27.57 -11.50
C ARG A 9 -7.79 -27.65 -10.07
N LEU A 10 -8.70 -27.78 -9.09
CA LEU A 10 -8.31 -27.99 -7.69
C LEU A 10 -7.52 -29.30 -7.49
N GLN A 11 -7.83 -30.33 -8.30
CA GLN A 11 -7.17 -31.64 -8.28
C GLN A 11 -5.69 -31.59 -8.66
N ASP A 12 -5.26 -30.62 -9.45
CA ASP A 12 -3.86 -30.50 -9.86
C ASP A 12 -2.94 -30.15 -8.66
N GLN A 13 -3.52 -29.69 -7.54
CA GLN A 13 -2.81 -29.30 -6.32
C GLN A 13 -1.65 -28.32 -6.55
N TRP A 14 -1.74 -27.45 -7.57
CA TRP A 14 -0.71 -26.45 -7.80
C TRP A 14 -0.69 -25.39 -6.70
N THR A 15 0.49 -25.18 -6.15
CA THR A 15 0.78 -24.07 -5.25
C THR A 15 0.58 -22.73 -5.97
N THR A 16 0.05 -21.74 -5.26
CA THR A 16 -0.13 -20.37 -5.78
C THR A 16 1.16 -19.78 -6.33
N ALA A 17 2.31 -20.09 -5.73
CA ALA A 17 3.63 -19.67 -6.21
C ALA A 17 3.94 -20.21 -7.62
N LYS A 18 3.61 -21.47 -7.89
CA LYS A 18 3.80 -22.11 -9.21
C LYS A 18 2.91 -21.47 -10.26
N ILE A 19 1.66 -21.15 -9.90
CA ILE A 19 0.69 -20.48 -10.78
C ILE A 19 1.20 -19.08 -11.13
N ARG A 20 1.60 -18.29 -10.13
CA ARG A 20 2.14 -16.93 -10.32
C ARG A 20 3.41 -16.90 -11.17
N LYS A 21 4.32 -17.87 -10.99
CA LYS A 21 5.54 -17.99 -11.81
C LYS A 21 5.22 -18.19 -13.29
N ARG A 22 4.13 -18.91 -13.59
CA ARG A 22 3.73 -19.28 -14.95
C ARG A 22 2.88 -18.21 -15.63
N THR A 23 1.94 -17.60 -14.91
CA THR A 23 1.10 -16.52 -15.45
C THR A 23 1.86 -15.21 -15.62
N LYS A 24 2.96 -15.00 -14.85
CA LYS A 24 3.72 -13.73 -14.81
C LYS A 24 2.81 -12.51 -14.59
N VAL A 25 1.62 -12.73 -14.02
CA VAL A 25 0.66 -11.67 -13.75
C VAL A 25 1.30 -10.72 -12.74
N ARG A 26 1.21 -9.43 -13.05
CA ARG A 26 1.78 -8.38 -12.22
C ARG A 26 1.17 -8.48 -10.83
N ASP A 27 2.03 -8.52 -9.80
CA ASP A 27 1.58 -8.65 -8.42
C ASP A 27 0.62 -7.51 -8.06
N VAL A 28 -0.65 -7.85 -7.89
CA VAL A 28 -1.73 -6.92 -7.60
C VAL A 28 -1.45 -6.19 -6.28
N LEU A 29 -0.83 -6.86 -5.31
CA LEU A 29 -0.47 -6.25 -4.03
C LEU A 29 0.58 -5.16 -4.21
N LYS A 30 1.60 -5.40 -5.05
CA LYS A 30 2.59 -4.37 -5.39
C LYS A 30 1.95 -3.16 -6.07
N ASN A 31 0.99 -3.39 -6.97
CA ASN A 31 0.26 -2.29 -7.61
C ASN A 31 -0.58 -1.49 -6.61
N ILE A 32 -1.31 -2.16 -5.73
CA ILE A 32 -2.10 -1.51 -4.67
C ILE A 32 -1.19 -0.67 -3.77
N ARG A 33 -0.04 -1.20 -3.35
CA ARG A 33 0.95 -0.47 -2.53
C ARG A 33 1.52 0.74 -3.27
N LYS A 34 1.83 0.59 -4.56
CA LYS A 34 2.35 1.69 -5.37
C LYS A 34 1.30 2.81 -5.52
N LEU A 35 0.05 2.45 -5.76
CA LEU A 35 -1.06 3.42 -5.82
C LEU A 35 -1.27 4.12 -4.49
N LYS A 36 -1.28 3.37 -3.39
CA LYS A 36 -1.35 3.89 -2.02
C LYS A 36 -0.22 4.89 -1.73
N TRP A 37 1.02 4.56 -2.09
CA TRP A 37 2.17 5.45 -1.94
C TRP A 37 2.05 6.73 -2.79
N ASN A 38 1.69 6.58 -4.06
CA ASN A 38 1.53 7.71 -4.98
C ASN A 38 0.43 8.67 -4.51
N TRP A 39 -0.70 8.14 -4.04
CA TRP A 39 -1.81 8.92 -3.52
C TRP A 39 -1.39 9.75 -2.31
N ASN A 40 -0.67 9.16 -1.34
CA ASN A 40 -0.15 9.88 -0.18
C ASN A 40 0.76 11.05 -0.56
N GLY A 41 1.69 10.81 -1.49
CA GLY A 41 2.59 11.85 -2.00
C GLY A 41 1.86 12.94 -2.77
N HIS A 42 0.79 12.59 -3.50
CA HIS A 42 -0.05 13.55 -4.21
C HIS A 42 -0.84 14.44 -3.24
N ILE A 43 -1.51 13.85 -2.25
CA ILE A 43 -2.31 14.59 -1.25
C ILE A 43 -1.42 15.56 -0.44
N MET A 44 -0.25 15.12 0.02
CA MET A 44 0.63 15.97 0.83
C MET A 44 1.24 17.14 0.06
N ARG A 45 1.54 16.95 -1.23
CA ARG A 45 2.07 18.01 -2.11
C ARG A 45 1.00 18.93 -2.68
N THR A 46 -0.27 18.54 -2.60
CA THR A 46 -1.37 19.40 -3.05
C THR A 46 -1.42 20.66 -2.17
N ASN A 47 -1.35 21.83 -2.81
CA ASN A 47 -1.35 23.12 -2.12
C ASN A 47 -2.77 23.57 -1.72
N LYS A 48 -3.80 23.08 -2.42
CA LYS A 48 -5.20 23.34 -2.07
C LYS A 48 -5.52 22.73 -0.71
N GLU A 49 -6.14 23.51 0.17
CA GLU A 49 -6.82 22.99 1.35
C GLU A 49 -7.96 22.11 0.88
N LYS A 50 -7.75 20.80 0.98
CA LYS A 50 -8.75 19.79 0.75
C LYS A 50 -8.95 19.09 2.09
N TRP A 51 -10.22 18.86 2.45
CA TRP A 51 -10.61 18.04 3.59
C TRP A 51 -9.82 16.71 3.63
N THR A 52 -9.44 16.15 2.49
CA THR A 52 -8.61 14.95 2.36
C THR A 52 -7.23 15.10 3.01
N LYS A 53 -6.58 16.26 2.86
CA LYS A 53 -5.29 16.58 3.50
C LYS A 53 -5.46 16.69 5.00
N ASP A 54 -6.56 17.28 5.46
CA ASP A 54 -6.88 17.39 6.87
C ASP A 54 -7.20 16.04 7.50
N VAL A 55 -7.96 15.17 6.85
CA VAL A 55 -8.22 13.80 7.33
C VAL A 55 -6.91 13.05 7.51
N VAL A 56 -6.04 13.06 6.49
CA VAL A 56 -4.73 12.38 6.57
C VAL A 56 -3.83 13.03 7.64
N LYS A 57 -3.87 14.35 7.80
CA LYS A 57 -3.06 15.07 8.80
C LYS A 57 -3.58 14.88 10.24
N ARG A 58 -4.91 14.94 10.44
CA ARG A 58 -5.65 15.03 11.72
C ARG A 58 -5.87 13.67 12.40
N TYR A 59 -5.96 12.57 11.65
CA TYR A 59 -6.10 11.23 12.24
C TYR A 59 -4.86 10.75 13.05
N SER A 60 -3.78 11.54 13.07
CA SER A 60 -2.54 11.30 13.83
C SER A 60 -2.60 11.71 15.30
N ARG A 61 -3.66 12.35 15.80
CA ARG A 61 -3.68 12.79 17.20
C ARG A 61 -3.94 11.62 18.14
N ASN A 62 -2.89 11.29 18.90
CA ASN A 62 -2.85 10.36 20.02
C ASN A 62 -4.18 10.32 20.79
N GLY A 63 -4.87 9.19 20.70
CA GLY A 63 -6.09 8.89 21.43
C GLY A 63 -6.29 7.37 21.49
N LYS A 64 -6.73 6.86 22.64
CA LYS A 64 -7.11 5.45 22.81
C LYS A 64 -8.31 5.18 21.89
N ARG A 65 -8.26 4.12 21.07
CA ARG A 65 -9.39 3.76 20.20
C ARG A 65 -10.52 3.16 21.05
N LYS A 66 -11.76 3.36 20.61
CA LYS A 66 -12.91 2.62 21.15
C LYS A 66 -12.73 1.11 20.89
N ARG A 67 -13.17 0.29 21.85
CA ARG A 67 -13.17 -1.17 21.75
C ARG A 67 -13.94 -1.59 20.48
N GLY A 68 -13.38 -2.51 19.68
CA GLY A 68 -14.00 -3.00 18.44
C GLY A 68 -13.65 -2.23 17.14
N GLY A 69 -12.85 -1.16 17.21
CA GLY A 69 -12.36 -0.49 16.00
C GLY A 69 -11.21 -1.24 15.29
N GLN A 70 -11.02 -0.99 13.99
CA GLN A 70 -9.86 -1.52 13.25
C GLN A 70 -8.54 -1.16 13.95
N MET A 71 -7.72 -2.18 14.20
CA MET A 71 -6.46 -2.06 14.94
C MET A 71 -5.41 -1.28 14.14
N LYS A 72 -5.28 -1.56 12.84
CA LYS A 72 -4.28 -0.95 11.96
C LYS A 72 -4.82 0.34 11.32
N ARG A 73 -4.09 1.44 11.45
CA ARG A 73 -4.37 2.72 10.78
C ARG A 73 -3.76 2.74 9.39
N TRP A 74 -4.31 3.60 8.54
CA TRP A 74 -3.69 3.94 7.25
C TRP A 74 -2.23 4.36 7.40
N GLU A 75 -1.92 5.14 8.42
CA GLU A 75 -0.56 5.62 8.72
C GLU A 75 0.37 4.55 9.30
N ASP A 76 -0.17 3.51 9.94
CA ASP A 76 0.66 2.47 10.56
C ASP A 76 1.40 1.64 9.50
N ASP A 77 0.91 1.65 8.27
CA ASP A 77 1.61 1.06 7.13
C ASP A 77 2.77 1.94 6.63
N LEU A 78 2.80 3.23 6.95
CA LEU A 78 3.76 4.18 6.40
C LEU A 78 5.00 4.32 7.30
N PRO A 79 6.19 4.54 6.71
CA PRO A 79 7.41 4.70 7.49
C PRO A 79 7.36 5.98 8.33
N LYS A 80 8.04 5.96 9.49
CA LYS A 80 8.15 7.15 10.34
C LYS A 80 8.73 8.33 9.55
N GLY A 81 8.17 9.52 9.78
CA GLY A 81 8.65 10.74 9.12
C GLY A 81 8.27 10.89 7.64
N TRP A 82 7.48 9.96 7.07
CA TRP A 82 7.04 10.00 5.67
C TRP A 82 6.49 11.38 5.25
N ARG A 83 5.73 12.04 6.12
CA ARG A 83 5.15 13.37 5.87
C ARG A 83 6.19 14.42 5.46
N ARG A 84 7.36 14.46 6.11
CA ARG A 84 8.43 15.41 5.78
C ARG A 84 9.10 15.04 4.46
N SER A 85 9.27 13.75 4.22
CA SER A 85 9.88 13.22 3.01
C SER A 85 9.05 13.43 1.74
N THR A 86 7.75 13.73 1.85
CA THR A 86 6.88 13.93 0.68
C THR A 86 7.26 15.11 -0.22
N ARG A 87 7.92 16.14 0.33
CA ARG A 87 8.34 17.33 -0.42
C ARG A 87 9.51 17.04 -1.37
N ASP A 88 10.44 16.21 -0.91
CA ASP A 88 11.59 15.76 -1.70
C ASP A 88 11.17 14.59 -2.60
N ARG A 89 11.15 14.82 -3.91
CA ARG A 89 10.68 13.82 -4.89
C ARG A 89 11.60 12.61 -5.00
N GLU A 90 12.92 12.80 -4.87
CA GLU A 90 13.87 11.71 -4.97
C GLU A 90 13.81 10.82 -3.75
N LYS A 91 13.80 11.45 -2.56
CA LYS A 91 13.64 10.74 -1.30
C LYS A 91 12.29 10.02 -1.23
N TRP A 92 11.22 10.64 -1.73
CA TRP A 92 9.89 10.03 -1.80
C TRP A 92 9.85 8.82 -2.73
N LYS A 93 10.57 8.86 -3.86
CA LYS A 93 10.66 7.75 -4.80
C LYS A 93 11.40 6.56 -4.19
N LYS A 94 12.58 6.79 -3.59
CA LYS A 94 13.40 5.75 -2.93
C LYS A 94 12.63 5.06 -1.79
N LEU A 95 11.94 5.83 -0.95
CA LEU A 95 11.10 5.27 0.12
C LEU A 95 9.89 4.48 -0.42
N GLY A 96 9.35 4.91 -1.56
CA GLY A 96 8.24 4.21 -2.22
C GLY A 96 8.62 2.86 -2.80
N GLU A 97 9.82 2.77 -3.40
CA GLU A 97 10.36 1.51 -3.89
C GLU A 97 10.51 0.50 -2.74
N ALA A 98 11.13 0.92 -1.62
CA ALA A 98 11.24 0.09 -0.42
C ALA A 98 9.86 -0.31 0.17
N TYR A 99 8.89 0.60 0.15
CA TYR A 99 7.52 0.32 0.64
C TYR A 99 6.79 -0.71 -0.21
N VAL A 100 6.94 -0.66 -1.54
CA VAL A 100 6.29 -1.58 -2.48
C VAL A 100 6.86 -3.00 -2.33
N ASP A 101 8.16 -3.12 -2.13
CA ASP A 101 8.87 -4.40 -2.02
C ASP A 101 8.80 -5.05 -0.63
N ARG A 102 8.24 -4.36 0.37
CA ARG A 102 8.02 -4.91 1.72
C ARG A 102 7.20 -6.20 1.65
N GLN A 103 7.74 -7.34 2.08
CA GLN A 103 6.97 -8.58 2.20
C GLN A 103 5.87 -8.39 3.27
N PRO A 104 4.63 -8.86 3.04
CA PRO A 104 3.69 -8.98 4.14
C PRO A 104 4.22 -10.05 5.10
N ASP A 105 4.34 -9.70 6.38
CA ASP A 105 4.61 -10.65 7.47
C ASP A 105 3.50 -11.71 7.55
#